data_AF-L8DM86-F1
#
_entry.id   AF-L8DM86-F1
#
_cell.length_a   1.000
_cell.length_b   1.000
_cell.length_c   1.000
_cell.angle_alpha   90.00
_cell.angle_beta   90.00
_cell.angle_gamma   90.00
#
_symmetry.space_group_name_H-M   'P 1'
#
loop_
_entity.id
_entity.type
_entity.pdbx_description
1 polymer ?
#
loop_
_entity_poly.entity_id
_entity_poly.type
_entity_poly.pdbx_seq_one_letter_code
_entity_poly.pdbx_strand_id
1 'polypeptide(L)'
;MSITVLHISAALLSVLLGAVILLARKGTPRHRHWGRMYGFALLVMVASSFFVTDLRNGWSVFHAVSVLTGVLVLCGWWQPVFGRSRAGWVRRHMLSMQLSYLVLIVTGTAQFFDYLPLPNDALNAIVFLQVPLTVGIVAIIRRSRRPIGTYGSLPSSP
;
A
#
# COMPACT_ATOMS: atom_id res chain seq x y z
N MET A 1 15.25 -18.93 -7.34
CA MET A 1 14.16 -18.00 -7.69
C MET A 1 14.80 -16.70 -8.15
N SER A 2 14.45 -16.16 -9.32
CA SER A 2 14.98 -14.86 -9.75
C SER A 2 14.43 -13.74 -8.87
N ILE A 3 15.15 -12.63 -8.77
CA ILE A 3 14.73 -11.45 -7.99
C ILE A 3 13.40 -10.91 -8.53
N THR A 4 13.21 -10.93 -9.84
CA THR A 4 11.96 -10.54 -10.50
C THR A 4 10.77 -11.39 -10.06
N VAL A 5 10.92 -12.71 -9.98
CA VAL A 5 9.85 -13.60 -9.48
C VAL A 5 9.56 -13.32 -7.99
N LEU A 6 10.59 -13.07 -7.18
CA LEU A 6 10.40 -12.66 -5.77
C LEU A 6 9.59 -11.37 -5.68
N HIS A 7 9.98 -10.36 -6.46
CA HIS A 7 9.34 -9.06 -6.47
C HIS A 7 7.87 -9.15 -6.88
N ILE A 8 7.56 -9.84 -7.98
CA ILE A 8 6.19 -10.03 -8.47
C ILE A 8 5.36 -10.81 -7.46
N SER A 9 5.90 -11.89 -6.90
CA SER A 9 5.18 -12.72 -5.91
C SER A 9 4.87 -11.93 -4.64
N ALA A 10 5.84 -11.14 -4.16
CA ALA A 10 5.66 -10.26 -3.01
C ALA A 10 4.64 -9.15 -3.30
N ALA A 11 4.66 -8.55 -4.48
CA ALA A 11 3.69 -7.55 -4.91
C ALA A 11 2.26 -8.11 -4.93
N LEU A 12 2.05 -9.27 -5.55
CA LEU A 12 0.74 -9.93 -5.60
C LEU A 12 0.24 -10.28 -4.19
N LEU A 13 1.12 -10.81 -3.35
CA LEU A 13 0.78 -11.12 -1.96
C LEU A 13 0.39 -9.85 -1.18
N SER A 14 1.12 -8.74 -1.36
CA SER A 14 0.79 -7.45 -0.76
C SER A 14 -0.56 -6.90 -1.23
N VAL A 15 -0.91 -7.07 -2.51
CA VAL A 15 -2.23 -6.67 -3.04
C VAL A 15 -3.33 -7.46 -2.33
N LEU A 16 -3.21 -8.78 -2.27
CA LEU A 16 -4.21 -9.65 -1.65
C LEU A 16 -4.37 -9.35 -0.15
N LEU A 17 -3.25 -9.29 0.59
CA LEU A 17 -3.25 -9.01 2.03
C LEU A 17 -3.76 -7.60 2.33
N GLY A 18 -3.41 -6.62 1.50
CA GLY A 18 -3.87 -5.25 1.60
C GLY A 18 -5.39 -5.13 1.40
N ALA A 19 -5.95 -5.84 0.42
CA ALA A 19 -7.40 -5.95 0.24
C ALA A 19 -8.08 -6.57 1.48
N VAL A 20 -7.57 -7.71 1.95
CA VAL A 20 -8.09 -8.41 3.13
C VAL A 20 -8.09 -7.48 4.36
N ILE A 21 -6.99 -6.79 4.64
CA ILE A 21 -6.92 -5.93 5.83
C ILE A 21 -7.76 -4.66 5.69
N LEU A 22 -7.92 -4.12 4.48
CA LEU A 22 -8.78 -2.95 4.24
C LEU A 22 -10.26 -3.26 4.46
N LEU A 23 -10.68 -4.50 4.24
CA LEU A 23 -12.03 -4.99 4.51
C LEU A 23 -12.22 -5.51 5.94
N ALA A 24 -11.16 -6.03 6.56
CA ALA A 24 -11.23 -6.59 7.92
C ALA A 24 -11.67 -5.59 8.99
N ARG A 25 -12.35 -6.08 10.03
CA ARG A 25 -12.67 -5.29 11.23
C ARG A 25 -11.37 -4.81 11.88
N LYS A 26 -11.21 -3.49 11.98
CA LYS A 26 -10.00 -2.83 12.48
C LYS A 26 -9.76 -3.15 13.96
N GLY A 27 -8.52 -3.01 14.43
CA GLY A 27 -8.11 -3.18 15.84
C GLY A 27 -8.19 -4.61 16.41
N THR A 28 -8.77 -5.57 15.70
CA THR A 28 -8.83 -6.98 16.12
C THR A 28 -7.47 -7.70 16.04
N PRO A 29 -7.27 -8.82 16.76
CA PRO A 29 -6.09 -9.66 16.59
C PRO A 29 -5.87 -10.10 15.13
N ARG A 30 -6.97 -10.41 14.42
CA ARG A 30 -6.93 -10.74 12.98
C ARG A 30 -6.40 -9.57 12.15
N HIS A 31 -6.87 -8.35 12.39
CA HIS A 31 -6.35 -7.15 11.72
C HIS A 31 -4.84 -6.96 11.96
N ARG A 32 -4.36 -7.19 13.18
CA ARG A 32 -2.93 -7.09 13.51
C ARG A 32 -2.11 -8.16 12.80
N HIS A 33 -2.59 -9.41 12.76
CA HIS A 33 -1.92 -10.51 12.09
C HIS A 33 -1.78 -10.24 10.58
N TRP A 34 -2.90 -9.98 9.89
CA TRP A 34 -2.90 -9.66 8.47
C TRP A 34 -2.11 -8.38 8.15
N GLY A 35 -2.07 -7.40 9.07
CA GLY A 35 -1.28 -6.17 8.90
C GLY A 35 0.21 -6.35 9.01
N ARG A 36 0.67 -7.32 9.80
CA ARG A 36 2.07 -7.72 9.84
C ARG A 36 2.45 -8.49 8.57
N MET A 37 1.59 -9.39 8.11
CA MET A 37 1.84 -10.10 6.86
C MET A 37 1.90 -9.13 5.66
N TYR A 38 0.93 -8.20 5.57
CA TYR A 38 0.89 -7.18 4.52
C TYR A 38 2.17 -6.35 4.50
N GLY A 39 2.55 -5.76 5.63
CA GLY A 39 3.72 -4.88 5.65
C GLY A 39 5.03 -5.64 5.43
N PHE A 40 5.13 -6.91 5.86
CA PHE A 40 6.32 -7.72 5.58
C PHE A 40 6.43 -8.03 4.09
N ALA A 41 5.33 -8.51 3.47
CA ALA A 41 5.28 -8.73 2.03
C ALA A 41 5.61 -7.45 1.25
N LEU A 42 5.08 -6.30 1.70
CA LEU A 42 5.31 -5.02 1.03
C LEU A 42 6.77 -4.57 1.17
N LEU A 43 7.41 -4.80 2.32
CA LEU A 43 8.84 -4.52 2.49
C LEU A 43 9.73 -5.42 1.64
N VAL A 44 9.39 -6.70 1.50
CA VAL A 44 10.09 -7.61 0.58
C VAL A 44 9.94 -7.12 -0.87
N MET A 45 8.74 -6.70 -1.26
CA MET A 45 8.50 -6.13 -2.59
C MET A 45 9.30 -4.84 -2.82
N VAL A 46 9.29 -3.91 -1.86
CA VAL A 46 10.06 -2.67 -1.91
C VAL A 46 11.57 -2.94 -1.95
N ALA A 47 12.09 -3.84 -1.12
CA ALA A 47 13.52 -4.14 -1.10
C ALA A 47 13.97 -4.80 -2.40
N SER A 48 13.19 -5.76 -2.91
CA SER A 48 13.51 -6.45 -4.17
C SER A 48 13.45 -5.53 -5.39
N SER A 49 12.65 -4.46 -5.40
CA SER A 49 12.52 -3.55 -6.54
C SER A 49 13.84 -2.86 -6.92
N PHE A 50 14.73 -2.61 -5.94
CA PHE A 50 16.06 -2.03 -6.16
C PHE A 50 17.02 -2.97 -6.89
N PHE A 51 16.70 -4.26 -6.95
CA PHE A 51 17.54 -5.29 -7.55
C PHE A 51 16.91 -5.90 -8.81
N VAL A 52 15.72 -5.45 -9.21
CA VAL A 52 15.11 -5.86 -10.49
C VAL A 52 15.81 -5.07 -11.61
N THR A 53 16.75 -5.72 -12.28
CA THR A 53 17.55 -5.14 -13.37
C THR A 53 16.94 -5.36 -14.76
N ASP A 54 15.97 -6.27 -14.87
CA ASP A 54 15.48 -6.79 -16.16
C ASP A 54 14.61 -5.79 -16.96
N LEU A 55 14.10 -4.74 -16.31
CA LEU A 55 13.07 -3.86 -16.88
C LEU A 55 13.57 -2.47 -17.31
N ARG A 56 14.69 -1.98 -16.78
CA ARG A 56 15.31 -0.70 -17.17
C ARG A 56 16.72 -0.60 -16.58
N ASN A 57 17.71 -0.26 -17.40
CA ASN A 57 19.07 0.01 -16.92
C ASN A 57 19.09 1.31 -16.09
N GLY A 58 19.40 1.22 -14.79
CA GLY A 58 19.67 2.37 -13.90
C GLY A 58 18.52 2.83 -13.00
N TRP A 59 18.74 3.95 -12.30
CA TRP A 59 17.75 4.57 -11.40
C TRP A 59 16.54 5.10 -12.19
N SER A 60 15.35 4.67 -11.81
CA SER A 60 14.08 5.02 -12.44
C SER A 60 13.11 5.68 -11.45
N VAL A 61 12.04 6.30 -11.95
CA VAL A 61 10.96 6.85 -11.11
C VAL A 61 10.38 5.81 -10.13
N PHE A 62 10.40 4.53 -10.50
CA PHE A 62 9.94 3.43 -9.66
C PHE A 62 10.79 3.22 -8.41
N HIS A 63 12.07 3.64 -8.41
CA HIS A 63 12.91 3.61 -7.22
C HIS A 63 12.44 4.67 -6.20
N ALA A 64 12.14 5.89 -6.67
CA ALA A 64 11.59 6.94 -5.81
C ALA A 64 10.22 6.52 -5.22
N VAL A 65 9.37 5.89 -6.04
CA VAL A 65 8.10 5.31 -5.59
C VAL A 65 8.30 4.18 -4.58
N SER A 66 9.34 3.36 -4.74
CA SER A 66 9.69 2.31 -3.79
C SER A 66 10.11 2.90 -2.44
N VAL A 67 10.94 3.95 -2.45
CA VAL A 67 11.31 4.70 -1.23
C VAL A 67 10.07 5.28 -0.55
N LEU A 68 9.20 5.97 -1.29
CA LEU A 68 7.95 6.51 -0.75
C LEU A 68 7.09 5.41 -0.12
N THR A 69 6.91 4.29 -0.81
CA THR A 69 6.13 3.14 -0.31
C THR A 69 6.74 2.55 0.97
N GLY A 70 8.07 2.41 1.00
CA GLY A 70 8.83 1.99 2.17
C GLY A 70 8.61 2.92 3.37
N VAL A 71 8.73 4.24 3.16
CA VAL A 71 8.47 5.23 4.22
C VAL A 71 7.04 5.14 4.73
N LEU A 72 6.05 5.05 3.83
CA LEU A 72 4.64 4.95 4.21
C LEU A 72 4.36 3.70 5.06
N VAL A 73 4.85 2.52 4.68
CA VAL A 73 4.61 1.29 5.45
C VAL A 73 5.35 1.29 6.78
N LEU A 74 6.58 1.80 6.82
CA LEU A 74 7.35 1.93 8.06
C LEU A 74 6.68 2.92 9.01
N CYS A 75 6.24 4.09 8.52
CA CYS A 75 5.42 5.01 9.31
C CYS A 75 4.15 4.34 9.82
N GLY A 76 3.45 3.59 8.96
CA GLY A 76 2.24 2.85 9.31
C GLY A 76 2.46 1.86 10.46
N TRP A 77 3.54 1.10 10.44
CA TRP A 77 3.90 0.15 11.52
C TRP A 77 4.44 0.82 12.76
N TRP A 78 5.18 1.91 12.62
CA TRP A 78 5.80 2.61 13.74
C TRP A 78 4.75 3.22 14.68
N GLN A 79 3.62 3.73 14.16
CA GLN A 79 2.55 4.34 14.98
C GLN A 79 1.95 3.40 16.05
N PRO A 80 1.46 2.19 15.74
CA PRO A 80 0.87 1.29 16.75
C PRO A 80 1.89 0.67 17.71
N VAL A 81 3.18 0.63 17.34
CA VAL A 81 4.26 0.03 18.14
C VAL A 81 4.89 1.06 19.09
N PHE A 82 5.25 2.24 18.59
CA PHE A 82 5.99 3.25 19.34
C PHE A 82 5.26 4.60 19.43
N GLY A 83 4.35 4.89 18.50
CA GLY A 83 3.70 6.19 18.37
C GLY A 83 2.39 6.36 19.14
N ARG A 84 1.95 5.39 19.96
CA ARG A 84 0.62 5.39 20.62
C ARG A 84 0.42 6.57 21.59
N SER A 85 1.50 7.09 22.17
CA SER A 85 1.48 8.25 23.06
C SER A 85 1.20 9.57 22.33
N ARG A 86 1.36 9.61 21.00
CA ARG A 86 1.15 10.83 20.22
C ARG A 86 -0.32 10.98 19.83
N ALA A 87 -0.88 12.17 20.07
CA ALA A 87 -2.23 12.50 19.63
C ALA A 87 -2.43 12.18 18.14
N GLY A 88 -3.58 11.58 17.77
CA GLY A 88 -3.91 11.26 16.38
C GLY A 88 -3.11 10.11 15.75
N TRP A 89 -2.41 9.27 16.53
CA TRP A 89 -1.64 8.14 15.98
C TRP A 89 -2.47 7.18 15.15
N VAL A 90 -3.74 6.95 15.52
CA VAL A 90 -4.67 6.11 14.75
C VAL A 90 -4.89 6.68 13.36
N ARG A 91 -5.11 7.99 13.26
CA ARG A 91 -5.31 8.67 11.96
C ARG A 91 -4.06 8.59 11.10
N ARG A 92 -2.87 8.79 11.69
CA ARG A 92 -1.60 8.63 10.97
C ARG A 92 -1.38 7.20 10.50
N HIS A 93 -1.61 6.22 11.38
CA HIS A 93 -1.53 4.79 11.03
C HIS A 93 -2.45 4.46 9.85
N MET A 94 -3.73 4.86 9.93
CA MET A 94 -4.71 4.62 8.87
C MET A 94 -4.28 5.30 7.56
N LEU A 95 -3.90 6.57 7.61
CA LEU A 95 -3.51 7.31 6.42
C LEU A 95 -2.27 6.70 5.76
N SER A 96 -1.22 6.42 6.52
CA SER A 96 0.01 5.81 6.02
C SER A 96 -0.24 4.42 5.40
N MET A 97 -1.06 3.58 6.04
CA MET A 97 -1.39 2.24 5.52
C MET A 97 -2.30 2.30 4.28
N GLN A 98 -3.20 3.26 4.20
CA GLN A 98 -4.05 3.42 3.01
C GLN A 98 -3.28 4.02 1.84
N LEU A 99 -2.40 4.99 2.10
CA LEU A 99 -1.55 5.57 1.07
C LEU A 99 -0.54 4.55 0.54
N SER A 100 0.05 3.70 1.38
CA SER A 100 0.96 2.63 0.89
C SER A 100 0.23 1.66 -0.03
N TYR A 101 -1.00 1.29 0.31
CA TYR A 101 -1.81 0.42 -0.55
C TYR A 101 -2.24 1.13 -1.84
N LEU A 102 -2.58 2.42 -1.78
CA LEU A 102 -2.93 3.20 -2.96
C LEU A 102 -1.74 3.28 -3.93
N VAL A 103 -0.56 3.61 -3.42
CA VAL A 103 0.67 3.66 -4.23
C VAL A 103 0.97 2.29 -4.84
N LEU A 104 0.82 1.19 -4.09
CA LEU A 104 0.96 -0.16 -4.60
C LEU A 104 0.03 -0.41 -5.81
N ILE A 105 -1.27 -0.11 -5.68
CA ILE A 105 -2.25 -0.35 -6.74
C ILE A 105 -2.00 0.54 -7.96
N VAL A 106 -1.77 1.84 -7.76
CA VAL A 106 -1.54 2.80 -8.86
C VAL A 106 -0.26 2.45 -9.60
N THR A 107 0.82 2.13 -8.87
CA THR A 107 2.09 1.74 -9.49
C THR A 107 1.94 0.43 -10.23
N GLY A 108 1.35 -0.58 -9.58
CA GLY A 108 1.07 -1.90 -10.16
C GLY A 108 0.27 -1.84 -11.47
N THR A 109 -0.77 -1.00 -11.49
CA THR A 109 -1.60 -0.81 -12.68
C THR A 109 -0.88 -0.01 -13.76
N ALA A 110 -0.05 0.98 -13.40
CA ALA A 110 0.76 1.74 -14.33
C ALA A 110 1.73 0.89 -15.16
N GLN A 111 2.20 -0.26 -14.63
CA GLN A 111 3.07 -1.15 -15.40
C GLN A 111 2.39 -1.69 -16.66
N PHE A 112 1.07 -1.75 -16.72
CA PHE A 112 0.33 -2.25 -17.89
C PHE A 112 0.13 -1.21 -18.99
N PHE A 113 0.55 0.04 -18.78
CA PHE A 113 0.35 1.16 -19.72
C PHE A 113 0.83 0.81 -21.13
N ASP A 114 2.01 0.19 -21.25
CA ASP A 114 2.61 -0.18 -22.53
C ASP A 114 2.16 -1.56 -23.04
N TYR A 115 1.55 -2.40 -22.19
CA TYR A 115 1.19 -3.79 -22.51
C TYR A 115 -0.29 -3.99 -22.89
N LEU A 116 -1.18 -3.10 -22.45
CA LEU A 116 -2.59 -3.07 -22.87
C LEU A 116 -2.85 -1.77 -23.63
N PRO A 117 -2.46 -1.66 -24.91
CA PRO A 117 -2.68 -0.46 -25.69
C PRO A 117 -4.19 -0.26 -25.93
N LEU A 118 -4.79 0.66 -25.18
CA LEU A 118 -6.09 1.24 -25.53
C LEU A 118 -5.93 2.14 -26.77
N PRO A 119 -7.04 2.56 -27.41
CA PRO A 119 -7.00 3.29 -28.68
C PRO A 119 -6.15 4.57 -28.70
N ASN A 120 -5.79 5.12 -27.54
CA ASN A 120 -4.84 6.22 -27.41
C ASN A 120 -4.21 6.24 -26.00
N ASP A 121 -3.05 6.90 -25.90
CA ASP A 121 -2.29 7.03 -24.64
C ASP A 121 -3.07 7.74 -23.54
N ALA A 122 -4.00 8.63 -23.89
CA ALA A 122 -4.86 9.30 -22.93
C ALA A 122 -5.79 8.30 -22.22
N LEU A 123 -6.36 7.34 -22.95
CA LEU A 123 -7.17 6.27 -22.36
C LEU A 123 -6.34 5.34 -21.48
N ASN A 124 -5.10 5.01 -21.87
CA ASN A 124 -4.18 4.26 -21.01
C ASN A 124 -3.91 5.00 -19.70
N ALA A 125 -3.64 6.31 -19.76
CA ALA A 125 -3.42 7.14 -18.58
C ALA A 125 -4.68 7.20 -17.70
N ILE A 126 -5.87 7.33 -18.30
CA ILE A 126 -7.13 7.36 -17.57
C ILE A 126 -7.33 6.04 -16.82
N VAL A 127 -7.24 4.91 -17.52
CA VAL A 127 -7.58 3.58 -16.98
C VAL A 127 -6.53 3.10 -15.97
N PHE A 128 -5.25 3.21 -16.29
CA PHE A 128 -4.18 2.63 -15.47
C PHE A 128 -3.59 3.58 -14.43
N LEU A 129 -3.87 4.89 -14.50
CA LEU A 129 -3.39 5.86 -13.50
C LEU A 129 -4.53 6.61 -12.83
N GLN A 130 -5.37 7.31 -13.61
CA GLN A 130 -6.33 8.26 -13.02
C GLN A 130 -7.47 7.57 -12.28
N VAL A 131 -8.05 6.50 -12.83
CA VAL A 131 -9.12 5.73 -12.20
C VAL A 131 -8.69 5.14 -10.85
N PRO A 132 -7.62 4.33 -10.75
CA PRO A 132 -7.20 3.75 -9.46
C PRO A 132 -6.83 4.84 -8.45
N LEU A 133 -6.18 5.93 -8.89
CA LEU A 133 -5.83 7.06 -8.03
C LEU A 133 -7.08 7.75 -7.47
N THR A 134 -8.06 8.05 -8.33
CA THR A 134 -9.28 8.77 -7.96
C THR A 134 -10.14 7.94 -7.02
N VAL A 135 -10.35 6.66 -7.34
CA VAL A 135 -11.10 5.73 -6.49
C VAL A 135 -10.44 5.60 -5.12
N GLY A 136 -9.11 5.47 -5.10
CA GLY A 136 -8.33 5.41 -3.87
C GLY A 136 -8.42 6.67 -3.01
N ILE A 137 -8.23 7.85 -3.61
CA ILE A 137 -8.33 9.14 -2.91
C ILE A 137 -9.74 9.32 -2.33
N VAL A 138 -10.78 9.08 -3.13
CA VAL A 138 -12.17 9.18 -2.67
C VAL A 138 -12.44 8.21 -1.51
N ALA A 139 -11.95 6.97 -1.59
CA ALA A 139 -12.07 6.00 -0.51
C ALA A 139 -11.35 6.44 0.78
N ILE A 140 -10.16 7.04 0.66
CA ILE A 140 -9.40 7.58 1.79
C ILE A 140 -10.13 8.76 2.42
N ILE A 141 -10.63 9.71 1.63
CA ILE A 141 -11.36 10.88 2.13
C ILE A 141 -12.65 10.44 2.84
N ARG A 142 -13.44 9.56 2.21
CA ARG A 142 -14.67 9.01 2.80
C ARG A 142 -14.40 8.31 4.12
N ARG A 143 -13.30 7.56 4.24
CA ARG A 143 -12.92 6.89 5.48
C ARG A 143 -12.39 7.86 6.53
N SER A 144 -11.66 8.91 6.13
CA SER A 144 -11.10 9.93 7.03
C SER A 144 -12.16 10.78 7.71
N ARG A 145 -13.36 10.88 7.12
CA ARG A 145 -14.52 11.57 7.73
C ARG A 145 -15.23 10.75 8.82
N ARG A 146 -14.90 9.45 8.99
CA ARG A 146 -15.54 8.62 10.02
C ARG A 146 -14.95 8.94 11.41
N PRO A 147 -15.78 9.11 12.45
CA PRO A 147 -15.29 9.41 13.80
C PRO A 147 -14.34 8.32 14.31
N ILE A 148 -13.19 8.71 14.86
CA ILE A 148 -12.19 7.76 15.40
C ILE A 148 -12.80 6.94 16.56
N GLY A 149 -13.76 7.51 17.30
CA GLY A 149 -14.51 6.84 18.37
C GLY A 149 -15.20 5.54 17.94
N THR A 150 -15.47 5.35 16.64
CA THR A 150 -15.99 4.07 16.11
C THR A 150 -15.00 2.91 16.25
N TYR A 151 -13.71 3.18 16.47
CA TYR A 151 -12.66 2.17 16.70
C TYR A 151 -12.20 2.11 18.17
N GLY A 152 -12.64 3.04 19.02
CA GLY A 152 -12.21 3.17 20.42
C GLY A 152 -12.87 2.19 21.39
N SER A 153 -13.94 1.50 20.98
CA SER A 153 -14.64 0.48 21.76
C SER A 153 -14.05 -0.94 21.60
N LEU A 154 -12.92 -1.07 20.91
CA LEU A 154 -12.30 -2.37 20.68
C LEU A 154 -11.42 -2.73 21.87
N PRO A 155 -11.57 -3.93 22.45
CA PRO A 155 -10.81 -4.31 23.64
C PRO A 155 -9.32 -4.19 23.36
N SER A 156 -8.65 -3.37 24.17
CA SER A 156 -7.20 -3.45 24.34
C SER A 156 -6.92 -4.79 24.99
N SER A 157 -6.62 -5.80 24.16
CA SER A 157 -6.06 -7.04 24.66
C SER A 157 -4.75 -6.71 25.40
N PRO A 158 -4.51 -7.35 26.56
CA PRO A 158 -3.34 -7.12 27.41
C PRO A 158 -2.01 -7.35 26.67
#